data_AF-D8GI19-F1
#
_entry.id   AF-D8GI19-F1
#
_cell.length_a   1.000
_cell.length_b   1.000
_cell.length_c   1.000
_cell.angle_alpha   90.00
_cell.angle_beta   90.00
_cell.angle_gamma   90.00
#
_symmetry.space_group_name_H-M   'P 1'
#
loop_
_entity.id
_entity.type
_entity.pdbx_description
1 polymer ?
#
loop_
_entity_poly.entity_id
_entity_poly.type
_entity_poly.pdbx_seq_one_letter_code
_entity_poly.pdbx_strand_id
1 'polypeptide(L)'
;MKLYGVVTMDIVDSRNIPNREMLQQKLKKYFGVIHQKYYDSLVSQINFTLGDEWQLITSKPENCYDIIHDFQRLLWQDNVKFYSGIGIGELKTDIYEDTRRMDGSCFIMAREAINIAKQSSKKRTKYIYSKTNKVFFKSIMSYVSVQNHFLKTKGNIPFNEEVAVDVVDCNELISLDDIINVVIENNEILKSRLTRKQKIIYIEYMKHKSYRKIIEKNADKLNETIGGISQKLNSAEYFTIQRNHGMVKLLINLLTSI
;
A
#
# COMPACT_ATOMS: atom_id res chain seq x y z
N MET A 1 0.92 22.22 -9.30
CA MET A 1 1.73 21.05 -9.70
C MET A 1 0.86 19.82 -9.59
N LYS A 2 0.78 18.96 -10.62
CA LYS A 2 -0.06 17.75 -10.54
C LYS A 2 0.80 16.56 -10.15
N LEU A 3 0.45 15.93 -9.02
CA LEU A 3 1.14 14.75 -8.53
C LEU A 3 0.44 13.47 -8.99
N TYR A 4 1.24 12.47 -9.30
CA TYR A 4 0.83 11.13 -9.69
C TYR A 4 1.40 10.11 -8.70
N GLY A 5 0.70 8.99 -8.57
CA GLY A 5 1.18 7.83 -7.86
C GLY A 5 1.62 6.76 -8.83
N VAL A 6 2.82 6.23 -8.64
CA VAL A 6 3.34 5.06 -9.34
C VAL A 6 3.46 3.92 -8.35
N VAL A 7 3.02 2.73 -8.75
CA VAL A 7 3.25 1.50 -7.99
C VAL A 7 4.02 0.53 -8.87
N THR A 8 5.22 0.17 -8.43
CA THR A 8 6.01 -0.91 -9.02
C THR A 8 5.92 -2.13 -8.10
N MET A 9 5.66 -3.31 -8.66
CA MET A 9 5.51 -4.56 -7.93
C MET A 9 6.34 -5.65 -8.57
N ASP A 10 6.96 -6.51 -7.74
CA ASP A 10 7.84 -7.59 -8.21
C ASP A 10 7.69 -8.84 -7.33
N ILE A 11 7.60 -10.02 -7.94
CA ILE A 11 7.28 -11.25 -7.21
C ILE A 11 8.46 -11.68 -6.33
N VAL A 12 8.18 -12.12 -5.11
CA VAL A 12 9.19 -12.69 -4.21
C VAL A 12 9.58 -14.07 -4.70
N ASP A 13 10.89 -14.31 -4.84
CA ASP A 13 11.46 -15.62 -5.21
C ASP A 13 10.86 -16.25 -6.47
N SER A 14 10.57 -15.42 -7.48
CA SER A 14 9.87 -15.82 -8.71
C SER A 14 10.52 -16.95 -9.50
N ARG A 15 11.84 -17.12 -9.37
CA ARG A 15 12.61 -18.22 -9.96
C ARG A 15 12.21 -19.60 -9.44
N ASN A 16 11.61 -19.68 -8.26
CA ASN A 16 11.19 -20.93 -7.63
C ASN A 16 9.71 -21.26 -7.85
N ILE A 17 9.01 -20.50 -8.70
CA ILE A 17 7.58 -20.71 -8.98
C ILE A 17 7.45 -21.82 -10.02
N PRO A 18 6.84 -22.98 -9.68
CA PRO A 18 6.84 -24.16 -10.54
C PRO A 18 6.14 -23.93 -11.89
N ASN A 19 5.06 -23.14 -11.91
CA ASN A 19 4.29 -22.84 -13.13
C ASN A 19 4.15 -21.32 -13.33
N ARG A 20 5.28 -20.70 -13.69
CA ARG A 20 5.39 -19.24 -13.88
C ARG A 20 4.45 -18.73 -14.98
N GLU A 21 4.28 -19.48 -16.06
CA GLU A 21 3.41 -19.09 -17.18
C GLU A 21 1.95 -18.99 -16.74
N MET A 22 1.44 -20.00 -16.04
CA MET A 22 0.07 -19.99 -15.52
C MET A 22 -0.16 -18.81 -14.56
N LEU A 23 0.82 -18.50 -13.70
CA LEU A 23 0.75 -17.34 -12.81
C LEU A 23 0.70 -16.03 -13.59
N GLN A 24 1.50 -15.87 -14.64
CA GLN A 24 1.47 -14.67 -15.49
C GLN A 24 0.13 -14.52 -16.21
N GLN A 25 -0.44 -15.60 -16.75
CA GLN A 25 -1.77 -15.57 -17.36
C GLN A 25 -2.85 -15.16 -16.35
N LYS A 26 -2.73 -15.63 -15.10
CA LYS A 26 -3.63 -15.25 -14.00
C LYS A 26 -3.45 -13.78 -13.60
N LEU A 27 -2.22 -13.28 -13.53
CA LEU A 27 -1.92 -11.87 -13.30
C LEU A 27 -2.50 -10.96 -14.40
N LYS A 28 -2.42 -11.36 -15.68
CA LYS A 28 -3.06 -10.60 -16.77
C LYS A 28 -4.58 -10.46 -16.57
N LYS A 29 -5.25 -11.51 -16.09
CA LYS A 29 -6.68 -11.43 -15.73
C LYS A 29 -6.90 -10.48 -14.56
N TYR A 30 -6.02 -10.51 -13.56
CA TYR A 30 -6.07 -9.60 -12.41
C TYR A 30 -5.83 -8.14 -12.80
N PHE A 31 -4.97 -7.86 -13.78
CA PHE A 31 -4.81 -6.51 -14.33
C PHE A 31 -6.13 -5.98 -14.88
N GLY A 32 -6.92 -6.79 -15.59
CA GLY A 32 -8.26 -6.40 -16.04
C GLY A 32 -9.22 -6.07 -14.89
N VAL A 33 -9.22 -6.87 -13.82
CA VAL A 33 -10.05 -6.62 -12.63
C VAL A 33 -9.67 -5.31 -11.93
N ILE A 34 -8.37 -5.07 -11.73
CA ILE A 34 -7.87 -3.84 -11.12
C ILE A 34 -8.15 -2.64 -12.04
N HIS A 35 -7.92 -2.78 -13.34
CA HIS A 35 -8.20 -1.73 -14.31
C HIS A 35 -9.67 -1.31 -14.28
N GLN A 36 -10.60 -2.26 -14.26
CA GLN A 36 -12.02 -1.96 -14.15
C GLN A 36 -12.37 -1.26 -12.84
N LYS A 37 -11.79 -1.70 -11.72
CA LYS A 37 -12.06 -1.11 -10.40
C LYS A 37 -11.55 0.33 -10.27
N TYR A 38 -10.43 0.65 -10.90
CA TYR A 38 -9.75 1.95 -10.79
C TYR A 38 -9.74 2.74 -12.10
N TYR A 39 -10.66 2.45 -13.02
CA TYR A 39 -10.73 3.01 -14.37
C TYR A 39 -10.60 4.54 -14.40
N ASP A 40 -11.32 5.23 -13.51
CA ASP A 40 -11.33 6.70 -13.44
C ASP A 40 -10.04 7.32 -12.88
N SER A 41 -9.09 6.51 -12.42
CA SER A 41 -7.87 6.98 -11.76
C SER A 41 -6.59 6.45 -12.37
N LEU A 42 -6.61 5.27 -12.98
CA LEU A 42 -5.45 4.75 -13.72
C LEU A 42 -5.29 5.57 -14.99
N VAL A 43 -4.06 6.05 -15.22
CA VAL A 43 -3.77 6.88 -16.40
C VAL A 43 -3.19 6.07 -17.56
N SER A 44 -2.93 4.78 -17.33
CA SER A 44 -2.39 3.87 -18.34
C SER A 44 -2.80 2.42 -18.06
N GLN A 45 -2.51 1.54 -19.03
CA GLN A 45 -2.66 0.11 -18.82
C GLN A 45 -1.63 -0.39 -17.79
N ILE A 46 -1.98 -1.49 -17.11
CA ILE A 46 -1.07 -2.22 -16.23
C ILE A 46 -0.35 -3.25 -17.10
N ASN A 47 0.96 -3.08 -17.25
CA ASN A 47 1.78 -3.94 -18.07
C ASN A 47 2.95 -4.53 -17.27
N PHE A 48 3.38 -5.72 -17.67
CA PHE A 48 4.67 -6.24 -17.23
C PHE A 48 5.79 -5.36 -17.78
N THR A 49 6.78 -5.06 -16.96
CA THR A 49 7.95 -4.26 -17.36
C THR A 49 9.08 -5.19 -17.83
N LEU A 50 9.71 -5.90 -16.89
CA LEU A 50 10.76 -6.88 -17.13
C LEU A 50 10.52 -8.13 -16.27
N GLY A 51 10.43 -9.29 -16.92
CA GLY A 51 10.21 -10.56 -16.23
C GLY A 51 8.84 -10.64 -15.56
N ASP A 52 8.85 -10.65 -14.23
CA ASP A 52 7.67 -10.76 -13.37
C ASP A 52 7.38 -9.45 -12.60
N GLU A 53 8.09 -8.37 -12.92
CA GLU A 53 7.77 -7.04 -12.44
C GLU A 53 6.63 -6.42 -13.27
N TRP A 54 5.70 -5.76 -12.61
CA TRP A 54 4.67 -4.95 -13.26
C TRP A 54 4.55 -3.59 -12.59
N GLN A 55 4.02 -2.64 -13.36
CA GLN A 55 3.93 -1.26 -12.93
C GLN A 55 2.62 -0.62 -13.39
N LEU A 56 2.12 0.30 -12.59
CA LEU A 56 0.96 1.12 -12.89
C LEU A 56 1.18 2.56 -12.42
N ILE A 57 0.39 3.47 -13.00
CA ILE A 57 0.35 4.89 -12.64
C ILE A 57 -1.10 5.32 -12.47
N THR A 58 -1.34 6.14 -11.44
CA THR A 58 -2.65 6.69 -11.08
C THR A 58 -2.57 8.21 -10.89
N SER A 59 -3.61 8.92 -11.32
CA SER A 59 -3.81 10.34 -11.03
C SER A 59 -4.41 10.58 -9.64
N LYS A 60 -4.70 9.52 -8.89
CA LYS A 60 -5.15 9.55 -7.49
C LYS A 60 -4.13 8.80 -6.62
N PRO A 61 -3.03 9.46 -6.21
CA PRO A 61 -1.96 8.90 -5.39
C PRO A 61 -2.45 8.15 -4.14
N GLU A 62 -3.53 8.61 -3.54
CA GLU A 62 -4.10 8.07 -2.31
C GLU A 62 -4.68 6.65 -2.48
N ASN A 63 -4.92 6.21 -3.73
CA ASN A 63 -5.37 4.85 -4.02
C ASN A 63 -4.22 3.83 -4.11
N CYS A 64 -2.94 4.24 -4.12
CA CYS A 64 -1.80 3.36 -4.37
C CYS A 64 -1.76 2.14 -3.42
N TYR A 65 -1.99 2.37 -2.13
CA TYR A 65 -1.92 1.29 -1.13
C TYR A 65 -3.15 0.35 -1.19
N ASP A 66 -4.32 0.87 -1.54
CA ASP A 66 -5.52 0.07 -1.79
C ASP A 66 -5.34 -0.84 -3.01
N ILE A 67 -4.70 -0.34 -4.08
CA ILE A 67 -4.39 -1.12 -5.28
C ILE A 67 -3.45 -2.28 -4.93
N ILE A 68 -2.37 -2.01 -4.17
CA ILE A 68 -1.47 -3.07 -3.67
C ILE A 68 -2.26 -4.10 -2.87
N HIS A 69 -3.13 -3.65 -1.97
CA HIS A 69 -3.92 -4.54 -1.16
C HIS A 69 -4.87 -5.41 -1.98
N ASP A 70 -5.48 -4.87 -3.04
CA ASP A 70 -6.30 -5.67 -3.95
C ASP A 70 -5.49 -6.76 -4.66
N PHE A 71 -4.30 -6.45 -5.15
CA PHE A 71 -3.38 -7.45 -5.70
C PHE A 71 -3.02 -8.53 -4.67
N GLN A 72 -2.70 -8.13 -3.42
CA GLN A 72 -2.42 -9.07 -2.34
C GLN A 72 -3.58 -10.04 -2.11
N ARG A 73 -4.82 -9.53 -2.09
CA ARG A 73 -6.01 -10.39 -1.89
C ARG A 73 -6.24 -11.35 -3.05
N LEU A 74 -6.05 -10.89 -4.29
CA LEU A 74 -6.16 -11.74 -5.47
C LEU A 74 -5.13 -12.89 -5.45
N LEU A 75 -3.92 -12.61 -4.95
CA LEU A 75 -2.81 -13.58 -4.89
C LEU A 75 -2.77 -14.42 -3.59
N TRP A 76 -3.60 -14.12 -2.59
CA TRP A 76 -3.67 -14.91 -1.35
C TRP A 76 -4.02 -16.37 -1.58
N GLN A 77 -4.82 -16.68 -2.61
CA GLN A 77 -5.21 -18.05 -2.94
C GLN A 77 -4.05 -18.89 -3.46
N ASP A 78 -3.11 -18.27 -4.17
CA ASP A 78 -1.92 -18.91 -4.73
C ASP A 78 -0.71 -18.87 -3.79
N ASN A 79 -0.87 -18.27 -2.60
CA ASN A 79 0.21 -18.03 -1.65
C ASN A 79 1.42 -17.29 -2.26
N VAL A 80 1.17 -16.45 -3.27
CA VAL A 80 2.20 -15.64 -3.93
C VAL A 80 2.37 -14.33 -3.17
N LYS A 81 3.62 -13.95 -2.93
CA LYS A 81 4.02 -12.69 -2.30
C LYS A 81 4.77 -11.83 -3.31
N PHE A 82 4.71 -10.53 -3.16
CA PHE A 82 5.43 -9.57 -4.01
C PHE A 82 5.90 -8.38 -3.18
N TYR A 83 7.01 -7.79 -3.59
CA TYR A 83 7.47 -6.48 -3.13
C TYR A 83 6.68 -5.39 -3.84
N SER A 84 6.45 -4.26 -3.18
CA SER A 84 5.80 -3.08 -3.76
C SER A 84 6.53 -1.81 -3.36
N GLY A 85 6.81 -0.95 -4.34
CA GLY A 85 7.25 0.42 -4.12
C GLY A 85 6.18 1.40 -4.57
N ILE A 86 5.76 2.29 -3.67
CA ILE A 86 4.86 3.41 -3.99
C ILE A 86 5.74 4.66 -4.13
N GLY A 87 5.63 5.33 -5.27
CA GLY A 87 6.30 6.60 -5.56
C GLY A 87 5.30 7.70 -5.85
N ILE A 88 5.37 8.81 -5.12
CA ILE A 88 4.55 10.00 -5.37
C ILE A 88 5.42 11.14 -5.88
N GLY A 89 5.03 11.72 -7.01
CA GLY A 89 5.80 12.80 -7.64
C GLY A 89 5.16 13.29 -8.94
N GLU A 90 5.89 14.12 -9.65
CA GLU A 90 5.47 14.67 -10.94
C GLU A 90 5.73 13.67 -12.07
N LEU A 91 4.92 13.79 -13.12
CA LEU A 91 5.16 13.18 -14.43
C LEU A 91 5.84 14.23 -15.32
N LYS A 92 6.94 13.88 -15.99
CA LYS A 92 7.71 14.79 -16.86
C LYS A 92 7.45 14.57 -18.35
N THR A 93 6.73 13.52 -18.70
CA THR A 93 6.37 13.16 -20.08
C THR A 93 4.87 13.29 -20.30
N ASP A 94 4.43 13.16 -21.54
CA ASP A 94 3.03 12.89 -21.85
C ASP A 94 2.59 11.53 -21.27
N ILE A 95 1.27 11.34 -21.19
CA ILE A 95 0.65 10.08 -20.78
C ILE A 95 0.60 9.14 -21.98
N TYR A 96 1.13 7.93 -21.80
CA TYR A 96 1.11 6.86 -22.80
C TYR A 96 0.40 5.62 -22.24
N GLU A 97 -0.11 4.75 -23.11
CA GLU A 97 -0.71 3.48 -22.68
C GLU A 97 0.31 2.55 -21.98
N ASP A 98 1.56 2.58 -22.42
CA ASP A 98 2.66 1.80 -21.87
C ASP A 98 3.48 2.64 -20.88
N THR A 99 3.53 2.19 -19.62
CA THR A 99 4.26 2.85 -18.53
C THR A 99 5.75 2.95 -18.77
N ARG A 100 6.34 2.09 -19.61
CA ARG A 100 7.77 2.12 -19.93
C ARG A 100 8.18 3.32 -20.78
N ARG A 101 7.21 4.03 -21.39
CA ARG A 101 7.43 5.24 -22.19
C ARG A 101 7.29 6.53 -21.38
N MET A 102 6.98 6.41 -20.09
CA MET A 102 6.76 7.53 -19.18
C MET A 102 7.91 7.69 -18.21
N ASP A 103 8.17 8.94 -17.81
CA ASP A 103 9.19 9.27 -16.83
C ASP A 103 8.76 10.44 -15.94
N GLY A 104 9.37 10.54 -14.76
CA GLY A 104 9.07 11.57 -13.77
C GLY A 104 9.56 11.19 -12.37
N SER A 105 9.51 12.15 -11.45
CA SER A 105 9.92 11.89 -10.07
C SER A 105 9.07 10.81 -9.40
N CYS A 106 7.80 10.63 -9.78
CA CYS A 106 6.98 9.52 -9.31
C CYS A 106 7.57 8.14 -9.66
N PHE A 107 8.15 7.96 -10.85
CA PHE A 107 8.81 6.72 -11.29
C PHE A 107 10.11 6.47 -10.51
N ILE A 108 10.92 7.51 -10.32
CA ILE A 108 12.17 7.44 -9.56
C ILE A 108 11.87 7.03 -8.10
N MET A 109 10.90 7.69 -7.46
CA MET A 109 10.51 7.37 -6.08
C MET A 109 9.97 5.95 -5.94
N ALA A 110 9.17 5.47 -6.89
CA ALA A 110 8.64 4.10 -6.85
C ALA A 110 9.76 3.06 -6.98
N ARG A 111 10.74 3.32 -7.86
CA ARG A 111 11.92 2.47 -8.05
C ARG A 111 12.80 2.42 -6.79
N GLU A 112 13.03 3.56 -6.15
CA GLU A 112 13.77 3.61 -4.88
C GLU A 112 13.01 2.86 -3.77
N ALA A 113 11.70 3.07 -3.67
CA ALA A 113 10.87 2.44 -2.67
C ALA A 113 10.85 0.90 -2.80
N ILE A 114 10.69 0.34 -4.01
CA ILE A 114 10.73 -1.12 -4.18
C ILE A 114 12.12 -1.68 -3.88
N ASN A 115 13.19 -0.95 -4.17
CA ASN A 115 14.54 -1.37 -3.81
C ASN A 115 14.73 -1.46 -2.29
N ILE A 116 14.20 -0.49 -1.54
CA ILE A 116 14.17 -0.52 -0.06
C ILE A 116 13.37 -1.75 0.42
N ALA A 117 12.17 -1.96 -0.12
CA ALA A 117 11.33 -3.11 0.22
C ALA A 117 12.02 -4.46 -0.05
N LYS A 118 12.81 -4.57 -1.12
CA LYS A 118 13.58 -5.78 -1.45
C LYS A 118 14.74 -6.00 -0.47
N GLN A 119 15.44 -4.94 -0.04
CA GLN A 119 16.58 -5.03 0.86
C GLN A 119 16.19 -5.53 2.26
N SER A 120 15.00 -5.17 2.75
CA SER A 120 14.50 -5.58 4.07
C SER A 120 14.35 -7.09 4.25
N SER A 121 14.26 -7.83 3.14
CA SER A 121 14.19 -9.29 3.17
C SER A 121 15.48 -9.95 3.69
N LYS A 122 16.63 -9.30 3.52
CA LYS A 122 17.94 -9.82 3.93
C LYS A 122 18.30 -9.43 5.36
N LYS A 123 18.04 -8.17 5.74
CA LYS A 123 18.36 -7.63 7.07
C LYS A 123 17.38 -6.53 7.47
N ARG A 124 17.25 -6.30 8.78
CA ARG A 124 16.61 -5.07 9.28
C ARG A 124 17.38 -3.87 8.73
N THR A 125 16.65 -2.86 8.31
CA THR A 125 17.23 -1.61 7.81
C THR A 125 16.76 -0.47 8.68
N LYS A 126 17.34 0.72 8.53
CA LYS A 126 16.82 1.93 9.18
C LYS A 126 15.43 2.35 8.67
N TYR A 127 14.97 1.79 7.55
CA TYR A 127 13.71 2.13 6.90
C TYR A 127 12.59 1.11 7.18
N ILE A 128 12.94 -0.17 7.36
CA ILE A 128 12.00 -1.27 7.56
C ILE A 128 12.50 -2.15 8.69
N TYR A 129 11.69 -2.27 9.75
CA TYR A 129 12.02 -2.99 10.97
C TYR A 129 11.56 -4.46 10.94
N SER A 130 10.46 -4.75 10.24
CA SER A 130 9.90 -6.09 10.07
C SER A 130 10.26 -6.70 8.72
N LYS A 131 10.85 -7.90 8.75
CA LYS A 131 11.14 -8.69 7.53
C LYS A 131 9.87 -9.12 6.77
N THR A 132 8.71 -9.05 7.41
CA THR A 132 7.41 -9.36 6.78
C THR A 132 6.89 -8.20 5.96
N ASN A 133 7.37 -6.97 6.19
CA ASN A 133 7.00 -5.83 5.37
C ASN A 133 7.62 -5.96 3.97
N LYS A 134 6.75 -5.87 2.95
CA LYS A 134 7.11 -5.95 1.53
C LYS A 134 6.68 -4.71 0.76
N VAL A 135 6.21 -3.68 1.45
CA VAL A 135 5.71 -2.44 0.85
C VAL A 135 6.50 -1.28 1.43
N PHE A 136 6.93 -0.37 0.57
CA PHE A 136 7.54 0.89 1.01
C PHE A 136 6.97 2.05 0.19
N PHE A 137 6.87 3.20 0.83
CA PHE A 137 6.36 4.43 0.29
C PHE A 137 7.45 5.51 0.26
N LYS A 138 7.50 6.28 -0.82
CA LYS A 138 8.37 7.44 -0.94
C LYS A 138 7.72 8.54 -1.77
N SER A 139 7.95 9.79 -1.39
CA SER A 139 7.47 10.96 -2.13
C SER A 139 8.57 11.98 -2.41
N ILE A 140 8.35 12.83 -3.41
CA ILE A 140 9.20 14.02 -3.65
C ILE A 140 9.06 15.07 -2.53
N MET A 141 8.06 14.95 -1.66
CA MET A 141 7.76 15.88 -0.56
C MET A 141 8.34 15.43 0.77
N SER A 142 9.33 14.53 0.78
CA SER A 142 9.93 13.94 1.99
C SER A 142 10.51 14.97 2.99
N TYR A 143 10.66 16.23 2.61
CA TYR A 143 11.15 17.32 3.46
C TYR A 143 10.05 18.03 4.26
N VAL A 144 8.78 17.68 4.07
CA VAL A 144 7.68 18.22 4.88
C VAL A 144 7.76 17.63 6.28
N SER A 145 8.43 18.35 7.18
CA SER A 145 8.41 18.02 8.61
C SER A 145 7.02 18.31 9.17
N VAL A 146 6.53 17.39 10.00
CA VAL A 146 5.24 17.52 10.67
C VAL A 146 5.19 18.81 11.53
N GLN A 147 6.33 19.22 12.09
CA GLN A 147 6.48 20.45 12.87
C GLN A 147 6.19 21.73 12.07
N ASN A 148 6.61 21.80 10.79
CA ASN A 148 6.41 22.98 9.94
C ASN A 148 4.93 23.21 9.57
N HIS A 149 4.09 22.16 9.58
CA HIS A 149 2.66 22.28 9.30
C HIS A 149 1.88 22.77 10.54
N PHE A 150 2.23 22.29 11.73
CA PHE A 150 1.63 22.75 13.00
C PHE A 150 1.91 24.23 13.31
N LEU A 151 3.07 24.76 12.87
CA LEU A 151 3.42 26.17 13.05
C LEU A 151 2.64 27.11 12.11
N LYS A 152 2.31 26.67 10.89
CA LYS A 152 1.51 27.47 9.95
C LYS A 152 0.04 27.60 10.38
N THR A 153 -0.48 26.68 11.18
CA THR A 153 -1.86 26.74 11.69
C THR A 153 -2.00 27.55 12.99
N LYS A 154 -0.91 27.95 13.64
CA LYS A 154 -0.93 28.86 14.80
C LYS A 154 -0.82 30.32 14.35
N GLY A 155 -1.86 30.84 13.72
CA GLY A 155 -2.14 32.26 13.83
C GLY A 155 -2.42 32.59 15.31
N ASN A 156 -1.65 33.51 15.88
CA ASN A 156 -1.85 34.17 17.18
C ASN A 156 -1.92 33.27 18.43
N ILE A 157 -0.78 32.77 18.89
CA ILE A 157 -0.59 32.56 20.34
C ILE A 157 0.63 33.41 20.74
N PRO A 158 0.48 34.40 21.64
CA PRO A 158 1.62 35.13 22.16
C PRO A 158 2.48 34.14 22.95
N PHE A 159 3.71 33.93 22.47
CA PHE A 159 4.75 33.23 23.21
C PHE A 159 5.18 34.14 24.36
N ASN A 160 4.61 33.94 25.55
CA ASN A 160 5.23 34.38 26.79
C ASN A 160 5.65 33.16 27.60
N GLU A 161 6.96 33.15 27.86
CA GLU A 161 7.69 32.67 29.04
C GLU A 161 7.67 31.16 29.37
N GLU A 162 8.86 30.58 29.15
CA GLU A 162 9.55 29.62 30.00
C GLU A 162 8.84 28.32 30.38
N VAL A 163 9.12 27.29 29.57
CA VAL A 163 9.30 25.93 30.12
C VAL A 163 10.64 25.42 29.63
N ALA A 164 11.62 25.36 30.52
CA ALA A 164 12.86 24.63 30.32
C ALA A 164 12.53 23.14 30.28
N VAL A 165 12.25 22.62 29.08
CA VAL A 165 12.30 21.18 28.81
C VAL A 165 13.75 20.90 28.45
N ASP A 166 14.40 20.03 29.22
CA ASP A 166 15.72 19.49 28.87
C ASP A 166 15.69 19.10 27.40
N VAL A 167 16.48 19.83 26.60
CA VAL A 167 16.62 19.60 25.17
C VAL A 167 17.43 18.32 25.01
N VAL A 168 16.74 17.18 25.18
CA VAL A 168 17.11 15.97 24.48
C VAL A 168 17.09 16.36 23.02
N ASP A 169 18.25 16.27 22.38
CA ASP A 169 18.58 16.67 21.03
C ASP A 169 17.72 15.89 20.01
N CYS A 170 16.41 16.16 19.97
CA CYS A 170 15.43 15.55 19.08
C CYS A 170 15.33 16.39 17.81
N ASN A 171 16.45 16.52 17.11
CA ASN A 171 16.52 17.12 15.77
C ASN A 171 16.03 16.16 14.66
N GLU A 172 15.44 15.01 14.99
CA GLU A 172 14.81 14.12 14.00
C GLU A 172 13.44 14.68 13.59
N LEU A 173 13.45 15.50 12.53
CA LEU A 173 12.24 15.95 11.85
C LEU A 173 11.49 14.74 11.28
N ILE A 174 10.39 14.34 11.93
CA ILE A 174 9.49 13.29 11.42
C ILE A 174 8.80 13.82 10.16
N SER A 175 8.95 13.09 9.05
CA SER A 175 8.26 13.38 7.80
C SER A 175 6.92 12.64 7.71
N LEU A 176 6.03 13.11 6.83
CA LEU A 176 4.79 12.37 6.52
C LEU A 176 5.08 10.99 5.90
N ASP A 177 6.16 10.87 5.11
CA ASP A 177 6.61 9.59 4.55
C ASP A 177 6.90 8.57 5.66
N ASP A 178 7.52 8.99 6.77
CA ASP A 178 7.83 8.11 7.90
C ASP A 178 6.54 7.59 8.55
N ILE A 179 5.57 8.48 8.81
CA ILE A 179 4.29 8.11 9.40
C ILE A 179 3.52 7.16 8.49
N ILE A 180 3.46 7.45 7.18
CA ILE A 180 2.80 6.59 6.20
C ILE A 180 3.43 5.19 6.21
N ASN A 181 4.77 5.11 6.19
CA ASN A 181 5.48 3.85 6.18
C ASN A 181 5.26 3.04 7.47
N VAL A 182 5.18 3.67 8.64
CA VAL A 182 4.85 2.99 9.91
C VAL A 182 3.45 2.36 9.84
N VAL A 183 2.45 3.09 9.34
CA VAL A 183 1.08 2.56 9.21
C VAL A 183 1.01 1.43 8.18
N ILE A 184 1.73 1.54 7.06
CA ILE A 184 1.87 0.47 6.06
C ILE A 184 2.52 -0.77 6.69
N GLU A 185 3.63 -0.61 7.40
CA GLU A 185 4.36 -1.72 8.03
C GLU A 185 3.48 -2.45 9.06
N ASN A 186 2.73 -1.73 9.88
CA ASN A 186 1.74 -2.32 10.80
C ASN A 186 0.75 -3.20 10.04
N ASN A 187 0.20 -2.73 8.93
CA ASN A 187 -0.70 -3.52 8.11
C ASN A 187 -0.03 -4.74 7.47
N GLU A 188 1.19 -4.63 6.96
CA GLU A 188 1.90 -5.79 6.42
C GLU A 188 2.18 -6.85 7.50
N ILE A 189 2.51 -6.43 8.73
CA ILE A 189 2.67 -7.34 9.87
C ILE A 189 1.36 -8.06 10.17
N LEU A 190 0.24 -7.33 10.30
CA LEU A 190 -1.07 -7.93 10.59
C LEU A 190 -1.49 -8.91 9.49
N LYS A 191 -1.39 -8.50 8.22
CA LYS A 191 -1.72 -9.36 7.06
C LYS A 191 -0.85 -10.61 6.97
N SER A 192 0.41 -10.54 7.41
CA SER A 192 1.33 -11.69 7.38
C SER A 192 0.93 -12.82 8.33
N ARG A 193 0.14 -12.52 9.37
CA ARG A 193 -0.32 -13.49 10.39
C ARG A 193 -1.62 -14.19 10.02
N LEU A 194 -2.29 -13.77 8.94
CA LEU A 194 -3.58 -14.31 8.54
C LEU A 194 -3.50 -15.77 8.09
N THR A 195 -4.31 -16.61 8.72
CA THR A 195 -4.52 -18.00 8.30
C THR A 195 -5.31 -18.06 6.98
N ARG A 196 -5.26 -19.22 6.30
CA ARG A 196 -6.04 -19.44 5.06
C ARG A 196 -7.54 -19.22 5.26
N LYS A 197 -8.11 -19.73 6.36
CA LYS A 197 -9.54 -19.54 6.68
C LYS A 197 -9.88 -18.07 6.91
N GLN A 198 -9.03 -17.34 7.64
CA GLN A 198 -9.22 -15.91 7.86
C GLN A 198 -9.16 -15.10 6.56
N LYS A 199 -8.22 -15.40 5.65
CA LYS A 199 -8.13 -14.74 4.33
C LYS A 199 -9.40 -14.92 3.50
N ILE A 200 -10.00 -16.11 3.52
CA ILE A 200 -11.26 -16.38 2.82
C ILE A 200 -12.39 -15.51 3.40
N ILE A 201 -12.58 -15.55 4.73
CA ILE A 201 -13.61 -14.74 5.40
C ILE A 201 -13.37 -13.23 5.22
N TYR A 202 -12.12 -12.79 5.23
CA TYR A 202 -11.72 -11.42 4.96
C TYR A 202 -12.22 -10.94 3.59
N ILE A 203 -11.98 -11.72 2.54
CA ILE A 203 -12.40 -11.40 1.17
C ILE A 203 -13.92 -11.38 1.06
N GLU A 204 -14.59 -12.39 1.62
CA GLU A 204 -16.06 -12.48 1.57
C GLU A 204 -16.73 -11.31 2.31
N TYR A 205 -16.19 -10.92 3.48
CA TYR A 205 -16.71 -9.76 4.20
C TYR A 205 -16.41 -8.44 3.50
N MET A 206 -15.26 -8.29 2.84
CA MET A 206 -15.01 -7.12 1.98
C MET A 206 -16.05 -6.99 0.87
N LYS A 207 -16.44 -8.11 0.25
CA LYS A 207 -17.38 -8.13 -0.87
C LYS A 207 -18.82 -7.86 -0.43
N HIS A 208 -19.25 -8.45 0.68
CA HIS A 208 -20.65 -8.47 1.09
C HIS A 208 -21.01 -7.50 2.22
N LYS A 209 -20.01 -7.07 3.01
CA LYS A 209 -20.15 -6.18 4.17
C LYS A 209 -21.25 -6.61 5.15
N SER A 210 -21.55 -7.91 5.21
CA SER A 210 -22.61 -8.48 6.05
C SER A 210 -22.36 -9.96 6.32
N TYR A 211 -22.39 -10.36 7.58
CA TYR A 211 -22.17 -11.75 7.99
C TYR A 211 -23.25 -12.69 7.46
N ARG A 212 -24.52 -12.23 7.46
CA ARG A 212 -25.65 -13.01 6.92
C ARG A 212 -25.49 -13.28 5.43
N LYS A 213 -25.17 -12.24 4.64
CA LYS A 213 -24.96 -12.38 3.19
C LYS A 213 -23.80 -13.32 2.85
N ILE A 214 -22.75 -13.38 3.66
CA ILE A 214 -21.64 -14.33 3.46
C ILE A 214 -22.14 -15.77 3.55
N ILE A 215 -22.94 -16.08 4.58
CA ILE A 215 -23.51 -17.42 4.77
C ILE A 215 -24.46 -17.75 3.62
N GLU A 216 -25.39 -16.86 3.30
CA GLU A 216 -26.36 -17.04 2.21
C GLU A 216 -25.69 -17.29 0.85
N LYS A 217 -24.62 -16.55 0.53
CA LYS A 217 -23.93 -16.64 -0.76
C LYS A 217 -22.91 -17.78 -0.85
N ASN A 218 -22.58 -18.41 0.28
CA ASN A 218 -21.59 -19.47 0.35
C ASN A 218 -22.08 -20.70 1.12
N ALA A 219 -23.39 -20.93 1.18
CA ALA A 219 -24.00 -22.03 1.95
C ALA A 219 -23.37 -23.39 1.62
N ASP A 220 -23.04 -23.63 0.34
CA ASP A 220 -22.46 -24.90 -0.12
C ASP A 220 -20.93 -24.99 0.07
N LYS A 221 -20.27 -23.88 0.45
CA LYS A 221 -18.79 -23.76 0.44
C LYS A 221 -18.19 -23.39 1.78
N LEU A 222 -18.95 -22.75 2.66
CA LEU A 222 -18.51 -22.26 3.96
C LEU A 222 -19.48 -22.77 5.04
N ASN A 223 -19.04 -23.77 5.81
CA ASN A 223 -19.74 -24.20 7.01
C ASN A 223 -19.33 -23.31 8.20
N GLU A 224 -19.89 -22.11 8.26
CA GLU A 224 -19.57 -21.10 9.27
C GLU A 224 -20.82 -20.45 9.86
N THR A 225 -20.81 -20.21 11.17
CA THR A 225 -21.89 -19.47 11.85
C THR A 225 -21.60 -17.96 11.82
N ILE A 226 -22.62 -17.13 12.06
CA ILE A 226 -22.45 -15.68 12.18
C ILE A 226 -21.40 -15.33 13.26
N GLY A 227 -21.47 -16.01 14.41
CA GLY A 227 -20.48 -15.87 15.48
C GLY A 227 -19.08 -16.29 15.05
N GLY A 228 -18.97 -17.41 14.31
CA GLY A 228 -17.71 -17.91 13.77
C GLY A 228 -17.05 -16.96 12.76
N ILE A 229 -17.84 -16.31 11.91
CA ILE A 229 -17.39 -15.25 10.99
C ILE A 229 -16.86 -14.05 11.77
N SER A 230 -17.66 -13.55 12.73
CA SER A 230 -17.28 -12.41 13.58
C SER A 230 -15.96 -12.65 14.31
N GLN A 231 -15.83 -13.80 14.97
CA GLN A 231 -14.60 -14.18 15.68
C GLN A 231 -13.40 -14.22 14.73
N LYS A 232 -13.54 -14.80 13.52
CA LYS A 232 -12.45 -14.85 12.54
C LYS A 232 -12.04 -13.48 12.05
N LEU A 233 -12.97 -12.55 11.85
CA LEU A 233 -12.65 -11.18 11.44
C LEU A 233 -11.94 -10.41 12.55
N ASN A 234 -12.36 -10.59 13.80
CA ASN A 234 -11.69 -10.00 14.96
C ASN A 234 -10.26 -10.55 15.09
N SER A 235 -10.08 -11.88 15.07
CA SER A 235 -8.74 -12.48 15.10
C SER A 235 -7.87 -12.17 13.87
N ALA A 236 -8.49 -11.75 12.77
CA ALA A 236 -7.80 -11.28 11.57
C ALA A 236 -7.45 -9.79 11.62
N GLU A 237 -7.83 -9.08 12.69
CA GLU A 237 -7.68 -7.63 12.82
C GLU A 237 -8.26 -6.87 11.61
N TYR A 238 -9.38 -7.37 11.06
CA TYR A 238 -9.97 -6.86 9.82
C TYR A 238 -10.21 -5.34 9.90
N PHE A 239 -10.90 -4.90 10.95
CA PHE A 239 -11.29 -3.50 11.10
C PHE A 239 -10.09 -2.59 11.33
N THR A 240 -9.10 -3.05 12.09
CA THR A 240 -7.81 -2.35 12.28
C THR A 240 -7.09 -2.17 10.95
N ILE A 241 -6.99 -3.23 10.15
CA ILE A 241 -6.36 -3.18 8.81
C ILE A 241 -7.09 -2.18 7.90
N GLN A 242 -8.43 -2.19 7.89
CA GLN A 242 -9.23 -1.27 7.08
C GLN A 242 -9.10 0.19 7.56
N ARG A 243 -9.05 0.42 8.88
CA ARG A 243 -8.81 1.76 9.44
C ARG A 243 -7.44 2.29 9.03
N ASN A 244 -6.41 1.46 9.09
CA ASN A 244 -5.05 1.82 8.66
C ASN A 244 -4.99 2.14 7.16
N HIS A 245 -5.71 1.39 6.30
CA HIS A 245 -5.87 1.75 4.89
C HIS A 245 -6.47 3.14 4.71
N GLY A 246 -7.57 3.43 5.42
CA GLY A 246 -8.17 4.76 5.43
C GLY A 246 -7.19 5.85 5.90
N MET A 247 -6.37 5.56 6.91
CA MET A 247 -5.37 6.50 7.40
C MET A 247 -4.27 6.78 6.37
N VAL A 248 -3.74 5.74 5.72
CA VAL A 248 -2.74 5.89 4.63
C VAL A 248 -3.31 6.78 3.52
N LYS A 249 -4.57 6.56 3.13
CA LYS A 249 -5.26 7.39 2.13
C LYS A 249 -5.33 8.86 2.55
N LEU A 250 -5.75 9.13 3.79
CA LEU A 250 -5.82 10.49 4.33
C LEU A 250 -4.45 11.18 4.39
N LEU A 251 -3.41 10.45 4.81
CA LEU A 251 -2.05 10.98 4.90
C LEU A 251 -1.46 11.27 3.51
N ILE A 252 -1.70 10.41 2.51
CA ILE A 252 -1.27 10.67 1.13
C ILE A 252 -2.03 11.87 0.56
N ASN A 253 -3.34 11.99 0.80
CA ASN A 253 -4.11 13.16 0.39
C ASN A 253 -3.54 14.45 0.99
N LEU A 254 -3.26 14.45 2.30
CA LEU A 254 -2.62 15.57 2.98
C LEU A 254 -1.28 15.92 2.32
N LEU A 255 -0.41 14.93 2.12
CA LEU A 255 0.88 15.11 1.46
C LEU A 255 0.75 15.75 0.08
N THR A 256 -0.23 15.34 -0.72
CA THR A 256 -0.45 15.86 -2.08
C THR A 256 -1.14 17.23 -2.13
N SER A 257 -1.66 17.70 -0.99
CA SER A 257 -2.33 19.00 -0.86
C SER A 257 -1.43 20.13 -0.37
N ILE A 258 -0.20 19.80 0.06
CA ILE A 258 0.82 20.73 0.54
C ILE A 258 1.59 21.32 -0.64
#